data_AF-A0A432LHC3-F1
#
_entry.id   AF-A0A432LHC3-F1
#
_cell.length_a   1.000
_cell.length_b   1.000
_cell.length_c   1.000
_cell.angle_alpha   90.00
_cell.angle_beta   90.00
_cell.angle_gamma   90.00
#
_symmetry.space_group_name_H-M   'P 1'
#
loop_
_entity.id
_entity.type
_entity.pdbx_description
1 polymer ?
#
loop_
_entity_poly.entity_id
_entity_poly.type
_entity_poly.pdbx_seq_one_letter_code
_entity_poly.pdbx_strand_id
1 'polypeptide(L)'
;MALKNKQATETIAGKKFIFQHPGLEATLDIRERTKDEKGNTSEKELYKEILEHVVFVEEDGAPKRVTVEYFEQFDSMKVFTDVMRAASKFLFR
;
A
#
# COMPACT_ATOMS: atom_id res chain seq x y z
N MET A 1 16.76 -6.15 13.06
CA MET A 1 15.75 -7.22 12.92
C MET A 1 15.19 -7.14 11.52
N ALA A 2 15.32 -8.21 10.72
CA ALA A 2 14.87 -8.20 9.33
C ALA A 2 13.33 -8.11 9.29
N LEU A 3 12.80 -7.00 8.77
CA LEU A 3 11.37 -6.81 8.44
C LEU A 3 10.94 -7.62 7.19
N LYS A 4 11.80 -8.53 6.70
CA LYS A 4 11.47 -9.47 5.63
C LYS A 4 10.35 -10.38 6.13
N ASN A 5 9.16 -10.28 5.52
CA ASN A 5 7.95 -11.09 5.78
C ASN A 5 7.04 -10.67 6.93
N LYS A 6 7.07 -9.40 7.39
CA LYS A 6 5.89 -8.93 8.13
C LYS A 6 4.72 -8.77 7.17
N GLN A 7 3.60 -9.37 7.55
CA GLN A 7 2.30 -9.17 6.92
C GLN A 7 1.32 -8.74 8.00
N ALA A 8 0.45 -7.78 7.68
CA ALA A 8 -0.69 -7.42 8.51
C ALA A 8 -1.96 -7.59 7.66
N THR A 9 -3.05 -8.02 8.28
CA THR A 9 -4.34 -8.10 7.61
C THR A 9 -5.35 -7.24 8.34
N GLU A 10 -6.11 -6.45 7.61
CA GLU A 10 -7.15 -5.58 8.17
C GLU A 10 -8.41 -5.64 7.32
N THR A 11 -9.57 -5.75 7.96
CA THR A 11 -10.85 -5.77 7.26
C THR A 11 -11.41 -4.36 7.18
N ILE A 12 -11.50 -3.81 5.97
CA ILE A 12 -11.99 -2.45 5.70
C ILE A 12 -13.14 -2.56 4.71
N ALA A 13 -14.28 -1.94 5.02
CA ALA A 13 -15.49 -1.97 4.20
C ALA A 13 -15.95 -3.39 3.79
N GLY A 14 -15.75 -4.37 4.67
CA GLY A 14 -16.13 -5.77 4.42
C GLY A 14 -15.19 -6.55 3.49
N LYS A 15 -14.11 -5.92 2.99
CA LYS A 15 -13.03 -6.61 2.28
C LYS A 15 -11.80 -6.75 3.18
N LYS A 16 -11.09 -7.87 3.06
CA LYS A 16 -9.88 -8.12 3.85
C LYS A 16 -8.67 -7.67 3.05
N PHE A 17 -8.00 -6.63 3.54
CA PHE A 17 -6.77 -6.12 2.97
C PHE A 17 -5.57 -6.76 3.66
N ILE A 18 -4.55 -7.08 2.87
CA ILE A 18 -3.29 -7.68 3.30
C ILE A 18 -2.20 -6.67 2.99
N PHE A 19 -1.51 -6.22 4.02
CA PHE A 19 -0.36 -5.33 3.93
C PHE A 19 0.92 -6.15 4.07
N GLN A 20 1.74 -6.20 3.03
CA GLN A 20 2.99 -6.94 3.04
C GLN A 20 4.17 -5.98 2.99
N HIS A 21 5.14 -6.15 3.89
CA HIS A 21 6.33 -5.29 3.89
C HIS A 21 7.24 -5.70 2.73
N PRO A 22 7.48 -4.84 1.72
CA PRO A 22 8.21 -5.23 0.51
C PRO A 22 9.71 -5.43 0.78
N GLY A 23 10.18 -5.00 1.96
CA GLY A 23 11.56 -5.12 2.42
C GLY A 23 12.26 -3.77 2.43
N LEU A 24 13.42 -3.70 3.09
CA LEU A 24 14.13 -2.43 3.25
C LEU A 24 14.60 -1.88 1.89
N GLU A 25 15.16 -2.74 1.04
CA GLU A 25 15.61 -2.38 -0.31
C GLU A 25 14.46 -1.88 -1.18
N ALA A 26 13.34 -2.60 -1.24
CA ALA A 26 12.18 -2.17 -2.02
C ALA A 26 11.56 -0.87 -1.48
N THR A 27 11.58 -0.64 -0.16
CA THR A 27 11.09 0.63 0.41
C THR A 27 11.99 1.80 0.05
N LEU A 28 13.31 1.57 -0.02
CA LEU A 28 14.27 2.57 -0.50
C LEU A 28 14.08 2.84 -2.00
N ASP A 29 13.91 1.79 -2.80
CA ASP A 29 13.65 1.89 -4.24
C ASP A 29 12.37 2.70 -4.52
N ILE A 30 11.29 2.43 -3.79
CA ILE A 30 10.05 3.21 -3.85
C ILE A 30 10.30 4.68 -3.48
N ARG A 31 11.08 4.94 -2.42
CA ARG A 31 11.44 6.32 -2.03
C ARG A 31 12.31 7.03 -3.05
N GLU A 32 13.12 6.32 -3.82
CA GLU A 32 13.94 6.91 -4.88
C GLU A 32 13.12 7.17 -6.13
N ARG A 33 12.28 6.22 -6.55
CA ARG A 33 11.39 6.37 -7.71
C ARG A 33 10.37 7.49 -7.54
N THR A 34 9.90 7.69 -6.32
CA THR A 34 8.89 8.70 -6.01
C THR A 34 9.46 10.11 -5.87
N LYS A 35 10.78 10.27 -5.99
CA LYS A 35 11.43 11.59 -6.03
C LYS A 35 11.49 12.09 -7.46
N ASP A 36 10.95 13.28 -7.68
CA ASP A 36 11.16 14.03 -8.90
C ASP A 36 12.60 14.56 -9.00
N GLU A 37 13.00 15.07 -10.18
CA GLU A 37 14.34 15.65 -10.45
C GLU A 37 14.75 16.78 -9.47
N LYS A 38 13.78 17.35 -8.75
CA LYS A 38 13.99 18.38 -7.72
C LYS A 38 14.17 17.82 -6.30
N GLY A 39 14.17 16.50 -6.12
CA GLY A 39 14.25 15.82 -4.82
C GLY A 39 12.96 15.83 -4.01
N ASN A 40 11.85 16.29 -4.60
CA ASN A 40 10.54 16.31 -3.94
C ASN A 40 9.88 14.94 -4.09
N THR A 41 9.35 14.40 -3.00
CA THR A 41 8.55 13.17 -3.05
C THR A 41 7.15 13.48 -3.53
N SER A 42 6.77 12.93 -4.68
CA SER A 42 5.41 12.99 -5.18
C SER A 42 4.53 12.03 -4.38
N GLU A 43 3.66 12.57 -3.52
CA GLU A 43 2.72 11.78 -2.71
C GLU A 43 1.86 10.85 -3.57
N LYS A 44 1.46 11.31 -4.76
CA LYS A 44 0.69 10.51 -5.72
C LYS A 44 1.45 9.27 -6.20
N GLU A 45 2.74 9.42 -6.51
CA GLU A 45 3.60 8.31 -6.94
C GLU A 45 3.85 7.35 -5.79
N LEU A 46 4.12 7.90 -4.59
CA LEU A 46 4.31 7.12 -3.37
C LEU A 46 3.09 6.27 -3.06
N TYR A 47 1.91 6.86 -3.17
CA TYR A 47 0.65 6.16 -2.99
C TYR A 47 0.44 5.05 -4.02
N LYS A 48 0.81 5.29 -5.28
CA LYS A 48 0.70 4.29 -6.33
C LYS A 48 1.63 3.09 -6.07
N GLU A 49 2.88 3.35 -5.72
CA GLU A 49 3.88 2.32 -5.41
C GLU A 49 3.50 1.52 -4.15
N ILE A 50 2.96 2.18 -3.11
CA ILE A 50 2.45 1.50 -1.92
C ILE A 50 1.30 0.55 -2.29
N LEU A 51 0.34 0.99 -3.09
CA LEU A 51 -0.75 0.11 -3.53
C LEU A 51 -0.23 -1.07 -4.35
N GLU A 52 0.76 -0.86 -5.22
CA GLU A 52 1.25 -1.90 -6.13
C GLU A 52 2.13 -2.94 -5.43
N HIS A 53 2.91 -2.53 -4.43
CA HIS A 53 3.92 -3.38 -3.79
C HIS A 53 3.60 -3.78 -2.34
N VAL A 54 2.70 -3.07 -1.67
CA VAL A 54 2.44 -3.22 -0.22
C VAL A 54 1.01 -3.67 0.04
N VAL A 55 0.02 -3.17 -0.71
CA VAL A 55 -1.40 -3.43 -0.46
C VAL A 55 -1.95 -4.51 -1.39
N PHE A 56 -2.57 -5.52 -0.79
CA PHE A 56 -3.28 -6.58 -1.48
C PHE A 56 -4.67 -6.71 -0.89
N VAL A 57 -5.62 -7.24 -1.64
CA VAL A 57 -6.95 -7.61 -1.17
C VAL A 57 -7.12 -9.12 -1.28
N GLU A 58 -7.69 -9.75 -0.27
CA GLU A 58 -8.07 -11.16 -0.35
C GLU A 58 -9.41 -11.27 -1.10
N GLU A 59 -9.35 -11.71 -2.36
CA GLU A 59 -10.52 -12.10 -3.15
C GLU A 59 -10.36 -13.56 -3.58
N ASP A 60 -11.43 -14.36 -3.45
CA ASP A 60 -11.45 -15.78 -3.79
C ASP A 60 -10.35 -16.63 -3.09
N GLY A 61 -9.93 -16.22 -1.89
CA GLY A 61 -8.91 -16.92 -1.10
C GLY A 61 -7.46 -16.67 -1.53
N ALA A 62 -7.21 -15.71 -2.44
CA ALA A 62 -5.88 -15.33 -2.88
C ALA A 62 -5.63 -13.81 -2.72
N PRO A 63 -4.40 -13.40 -2.36
CA PRO A 63 -4.02 -11.98 -2.34
C PRO A 63 -3.94 -11.45 -3.78
N LYS A 64 -4.79 -10.47 -4.09
CA LYS A 64 -4.83 -9.78 -5.38
C LYS A 64 -4.31 -8.36 -5.21
N ARG A 65 -3.51 -7.89 -6.16
CA ARG A 65 -3.06 -6.49 -6.18
C ARG A 65 -4.24 -5.57 -6.40
N VAL A 66 -4.26 -4.44 -5.70
CA VAL A 66 -5.27 -3.39 -5.86
C VAL A 66 -4.64 -2.15 -6.46
N THR A 67 -5.36 -1.48 -7.35
CA THR A 67 -4.98 -0.19 -7.92
C THR A 67 -5.94 0.89 -7.42
N VAL A 68 -5.65 2.15 -7.73
CA VAL A 68 -6.56 3.26 -7.40
C VAL A 68 -7.95 3.04 -8.02
N GLU A 69 -8.01 2.47 -9.23
CA GLU A 69 -9.26 2.13 -9.93
C GLU A 69 -10.11 1.10 -9.15
N TYR A 70 -9.47 0.19 -8.42
CA TYR A 70 -10.19 -0.72 -7.53
C TYR A 70 -10.95 0.04 -6.44
N PHE A 71 -10.46 1.19 -6.01
CA PHE A 71 -11.13 2.00 -5.01
C PHE A 71 -12.27 2.85 -5.59
N GLU A 72 -12.31 3.08 -6.90
CA GLU A 72 -13.41 3.78 -7.57
C GLU A 72 -14.73 2.98 -7.55
N GLN A 73 -14.67 1.66 -7.33
CA GLN A 73 -15.86 0.83 -7.12
C GLN A 73 -16.54 1.09 -5.76
N PHE A 74 -15.85 1.75 -4.82
CA PHE A 74 -16.43 2.08 -3.52
C PHE A 74 -17.03 3.48 -3.57
N ASP A 75 -18.22 3.62 -2.99
CA ASP A 75 -18.96 4.89 -2.89
C ASP A 75 -18.23 5.98 -2.06
N SER A 76 -17.11 5.64 -1.40
CA SER A 76 -16.44 6.54 -0.48
C SER A 76 -14.93 6.45 -0.55
N MET A 77 -14.30 7.61 -0.76
CA MET A 77 -12.84 7.82 -0.64
C MET A 77 -12.32 7.43 0.76
N LYS A 78 -13.21 7.32 1.75
CA LYS A 78 -12.86 6.89 3.11
C LYS A 78 -12.18 5.52 3.13
N VAL A 79 -12.62 4.58 2.29
CA VAL A 79 -12.01 3.23 2.21
C VAL A 79 -10.56 3.33 1.76
N PHE A 80 -10.31 4.10 0.70
CA PHE A 80 -8.96 4.37 0.21
C PHE A 80 -8.10 5.04 1.28
N THR A 81 -8.60 6.10 1.93
CA THR A 81 -7.83 6.81 2.96
C THR A 81 -7.49 5.92 4.16
N ASP A 82 -8.40 5.04 4.59
CA ASP A 82 -8.15 4.09 5.69
C ASP A 82 -7.06 3.08 5.32
N VAL A 83 -7.16 2.47 4.13
CA VAL A 83 -6.16 1.53 3.60
C VAL A 83 -4.78 2.20 3.53
N MET A 84 -4.72 3.43 3.03
CA MET A 84 -3.46 4.15 2.89
C MET A 84 -2.84 4.57 4.22
N ARG A 85 -3.69 4.94 5.19
CA ARG A 85 -3.26 5.22 6.56
C ARG A 85 -2.73 3.95 7.23
N ALA A 86 -3.40 2.82 7.06
CA ALA A 86 -2.97 1.52 7.59
C ALA A 86 -1.64 1.08 6.96
N ALA A 87 -1.52 1.16 5.63
CA ALA A 87 -0.29 0.85 4.89
C ALA A 87 0.88 1.74 5.32
N SER A 88 0.67 3.06 5.42
CA SER A 88 1.72 3.99 5.87
C SER A 88 2.13 3.71 7.31
N LYS A 89 1.18 3.47 8.21
CA LYS A 89 1.45 3.08 9.60
C LYS A 89 2.20 1.74 9.67
N PHE A 90 1.96 0.84 8.73
CA PHE A 90 2.64 -0.45 8.68
C PHE A 90 4.09 -0.35 8.17
N LEU A 91 4.35 0.54 7.20
CA LEU A 91 5.70 0.77 6.64
C LEU A 91 6.61 1.59 7.56
N PHE A 92 6.07 2.59 8.27
CA PHE A 92 6.86 3.56 9.04
C PHE A 92 6.88 3.31 10.56
N ARG A 93 6.45 2.11 11.02
CA ARG A 93 6.40 1.73 12.45
C ARG A 93 7.50 0.74 12.81
#